data_AF-A0A5J4FYR4-F1
#
_entry.id   AF-A0A5J4FYR4-F1
#
_cell.length_a   1.000
_cell.length_b   1.000
_cell.length_c   1.000
_cell.angle_alpha   90.00
_cell.angle_beta   90.00
_cell.angle_gamma   90.00
#
_symmetry.space_group_name_H-M   'P 1'
#
loop_
_entity.id
_entity.type
_entity.pdbx_description
1 polymer ?
#
loop_
_entity_poly.entity_id
_entity_poly.type
_entity_poly.pdbx_seq_one_letter_code
_entity_poly.pdbx_strand_id
1 'polypeptide(L)'
;MKITAKELYKKLVDDYKIVGEIGSINFKIKDLSIVIKTKDSVGNLIQEWLKAWMNQNKIEFVENNNSQTFPDFLLDVENPKKGLLEVKTFDFDNGPGFDLANFDSYSNSLLSASYRLDSDYLIFAYQMNDGIITIKDIWLKKIWELTCASKKWPLRVQDKKNVIHNIRPVIWYSERSTYKAFNSKEEFLSALNNTRYKYPQTRFSNAHWLTNVIEDYELHTGVSLTIE
;
A
#
# COMPACT_ATOMS: atom_id res chain seq x y z
N MET A 1 -4.34 20.64 11.00
CA MET A 1 -5.64 20.35 10.36
C MET A 1 -5.75 18.85 10.18
N LYS A 2 -6.70 18.22 10.88
CA LYS A 2 -7.06 16.81 10.71
C LYS A 2 -7.82 16.61 9.40
N ILE A 3 -7.41 15.63 8.60
CA ILE A 3 -8.06 15.24 7.35
C ILE A 3 -8.03 13.71 7.16
N THR A 4 -8.93 13.20 6.33
CA THR A 4 -8.94 11.81 5.86
C THR A 4 -7.98 11.60 4.69
N ALA A 5 -7.65 10.34 4.39
CA ALA A 5 -6.86 10.00 3.20
C ALA A 5 -7.52 10.45 1.89
N LYS A 6 -8.86 10.42 1.83
CA LYS A 6 -9.64 10.91 0.68
C LYS A 6 -9.50 12.42 0.49
N GLU A 7 -9.55 13.18 1.57
CA GLU A 7 -9.32 14.63 1.54
C GLU A 7 -7.86 14.97 1.22
N LEU A 8 -6.90 14.19 1.74
CA LEU A 8 -5.49 14.31 1.38
C LEU A 8 -5.30 14.10 -0.12
N TYR A 9 -5.87 13.02 -0.67
CA TYR A 9 -5.84 12.72 -2.10
C TYR A 9 -6.43 13.86 -2.93
N LYS A 10 -7.63 14.32 -2.59
CA LYS A 10 -8.28 15.45 -3.27
C LYS A 10 -7.42 16.71 -3.23
N LYS A 11 -6.85 17.04 -2.07
CA LYS A 11 -5.98 18.22 -1.92
C LYS A 11 -4.71 18.09 -2.76
N LEU A 12 -4.14 16.90 -2.85
CA LEU A 12 -2.93 16.63 -3.61
C LEU A 12 -3.16 16.61 -5.12
N VAL A 13 -4.23 15.96 -5.57
CA VAL A 13 -4.51 15.69 -6.99
C VAL A 13 -5.39 16.76 -7.63
N ASP A 14 -6.49 17.16 -6.97
CA ASP A 14 -7.46 18.08 -7.55
C ASP A 14 -7.07 19.54 -7.30
N ASP A 15 -6.66 19.87 -6.07
CA ASP A 15 -6.35 21.25 -5.68
C ASP A 15 -4.89 21.62 -6.04
N TYR A 16 -3.92 20.78 -5.66
CA TYR A 16 -2.50 21.01 -5.90
C TYR A 16 -2.03 20.58 -7.30
N LYS A 17 -2.81 19.73 -7.99
CA LYS A 17 -2.61 19.33 -9.39
C LYS A 17 -1.22 18.80 -9.70
N ILE A 18 -0.69 17.94 -8.82
CA ILE A 18 0.66 17.38 -8.97
C ILE A 18 0.82 16.43 -10.17
N VAL A 19 -0.28 15.86 -10.68
CA VAL A 19 -0.19 14.92 -11.80
C VAL A 19 0.24 15.67 -13.07
N GLY A 20 1.32 15.20 -13.69
CA GLY A 20 1.99 15.85 -14.81
C GLY A 20 3.15 16.76 -14.41
N GLU A 21 3.27 17.12 -13.12
CA GLU A 21 4.37 17.94 -12.63
C GLU A 21 5.70 17.19 -12.61
N ILE A 22 6.78 17.95 -12.67
CA ILE A 22 8.15 17.45 -12.78
C ILE A 22 8.98 17.76 -11.54
N GLY A 23 9.93 16.88 -11.25
CA GLY A 23 10.96 17.07 -10.24
C GLY A 23 12.30 16.51 -10.72
N SER A 24 13.35 16.75 -9.95
CA SER A 24 14.66 16.13 -10.16
C SER A 24 15.36 15.95 -8.83
N ILE A 25 16.31 15.02 -8.79
CA ILE A 25 17.13 14.75 -7.61
C ILE A 25 18.52 15.30 -7.89
N ASN A 26 18.92 16.29 -7.11
CA ASN A 26 20.26 16.87 -7.19
C ASN A 26 21.06 16.46 -5.96
N PHE A 27 22.23 15.88 -6.19
CA PHE A 27 23.18 15.56 -5.14
C PHE A 27 24.40 16.48 -5.25
N LYS A 28 24.70 17.20 -4.18
CA LYS A 28 25.77 18.20 -4.16
C LYS A 28 26.73 17.98 -3.01
N ILE A 29 28.02 17.91 -3.33
CA ILE A 29 29.12 17.94 -2.36
C ILE A 29 30.10 19.02 -2.81
N LYS A 30 30.36 20.00 -1.93
CA LYS A 30 31.17 21.19 -2.22
C LYS A 30 30.66 21.90 -3.50
N ASP A 31 31.52 22.01 -4.51
CA ASP A 31 31.30 22.68 -5.78
C ASP A 31 30.75 21.75 -6.87
N LEU A 32 30.72 20.43 -6.65
CA LEU A 32 30.16 19.46 -7.60
C LEU A 32 28.69 19.17 -7.28
N SER A 33 27.83 19.36 -8.27
CA SER A 33 26.41 18.96 -8.25
C SER A 33 26.14 18.02 -9.41
N ILE A 34 25.47 16.90 -9.13
CA ILE A 34 25.04 15.93 -10.13
C ILE A 34 23.52 15.75 -10.09
N VAL A 35 22.93 15.48 -11.25
CA VAL A 35 21.56 14.99 -11.34
C VAL A 35 21.57 13.47 -11.22
N ILE A 36 20.84 12.93 -10.26
CA ILE A 36 20.71 11.49 -10.10
C ILE A 36 19.80 10.94 -11.19
N LYS A 37 20.28 9.91 -11.91
CA LYS A 37 19.57 9.26 -13.01
C LYS A 37 19.08 7.85 -12.67
N THR A 38 19.40 7.35 -11.48
CA THR A 38 18.97 6.04 -10.98
C THR A 38 17.60 6.13 -10.30
N LYS A 39 16.82 5.05 -10.39
CA LYS A 39 15.43 4.99 -9.92
C LYS A 39 15.28 4.51 -8.46
N ASP A 40 16.34 3.94 -7.89
CA ASP A 40 16.30 3.20 -6.61
C ASP A 40 15.85 4.06 -5.42
N SER A 41 16.13 5.37 -5.43
CA SER A 41 15.80 6.28 -4.34
C SER A 41 14.48 7.03 -4.52
N VAL A 42 13.86 6.96 -5.70
CA VAL A 42 12.69 7.80 -6.04
C VAL A 42 11.54 7.55 -5.08
N GLY A 43 11.29 6.30 -4.70
CA GLY A 43 10.20 5.95 -3.81
C GLY A 43 10.31 6.59 -2.42
N ASN A 44 11.47 6.43 -1.78
CA ASN A 44 11.73 7.04 -0.47
C ASN A 44 11.65 8.57 -0.54
N LEU A 45 12.14 9.16 -1.63
CA LEU A 45 12.13 10.61 -1.81
C LEU A 45 10.72 11.17 -2.02
N ILE A 46 9.83 10.45 -2.72
CA ILE A 46 8.43 10.84 -2.85
C ILE A 46 7.72 10.78 -1.49
N GLN A 47 8.00 9.78 -0.65
CA GLN A 47 7.44 9.68 0.69
C GLN A 47 7.91 10.83 1.60
N GLU A 48 9.20 11.14 1.61
CA GLU A 48 9.76 12.30 2.33
C GLU A 48 9.20 13.63 1.79
N TRP A 49 9.04 13.74 0.47
CA TRP A 49 8.43 14.91 -0.15
C TRP A 49 6.97 15.07 0.29
N LEU A 50 6.18 13.99 0.32
CA LEU A 50 4.78 14.03 0.77
C LEU A 50 4.68 14.50 2.22
N LYS A 51 5.56 14.01 3.09
CA LYS A 51 5.68 14.47 4.48
C LYS A 51 5.96 15.98 4.56
N ALA A 52 6.95 16.46 3.80
CA ALA A 52 7.26 17.89 3.76
C ALA A 52 6.07 18.72 3.25
N TRP A 53 5.37 18.24 2.22
CA TRP A 53 4.18 18.87 1.67
C TRP A 53 3.03 18.89 2.68
N MET A 54 2.79 17.80 3.42
CA MET A 54 1.77 17.74 4.47
C MET A 54 2.07 18.74 5.59
N ASN A 55 3.32 18.83 6.03
CA ASN A 55 3.76 19.82 7.02
C ASN A 55 3.55 21.25 6.54
N GLN A 56 3.94 21.57 5.30
CA GLN A 56 3.75 22.89 4.71
C GLN A 56 2.26 23.27 4.62
N ASN A 57 1.39 22.29 4.39
CA ASN A 57 -0.07 22.45 4.35
C ASN A 57 -0.73 22.37 5.74
N LYS A 58 0.05 22.31 6.83
CA LYS A 58 -0.43 22.20 8.22
C LYS A 58 -1.39 21.03 8.43
N ILE A 59 -1.16 19.92 7.73
CA ILE A 59 -1.92 18.68 7.89
C ILE A 59 -1.35 17.95 9.10
N GLU A 60 -2.23 17.52 10.00
CA GLU A 60 -1.83 16.72 11.17
C GLU A 60 -1.64 15.26 10.78
N PHE A 61 -0.51 14.69 11.19
CA PHE A 61 -0.22 13.27 11.05
C PHE A 61 0.82 12.83 12.08
N VAL A 62 0.90 11.53 12.35
CA VAL A 62 2.02 10.89 13.06
C VAL A 62 2.76 10.00 12.07
N GLU A 63 4.08 10.12 12.05
CA GLU A 63 4.96 9.23 11.30
C GLU A 63 5.34 8.03 12.14
N ASN A 64 5.47 6.87 11.50
CA ASN A 64 6.02 5.71 12.18
C ASN A 64 7.54 5.80 12.22
N ASN A 65 8.12 5.94 13.43
CA ASN A 65 9.57 6.10 13.61
C ASN A 65 10.41 4.90 13.13
N ASN A 66 9.76 3.77 12.84
CA ASN A 66 10.40 2.62 12.23
C ASN A 66 9.83 2.42 10.81
N SER A 67 10.65 2.70 9.79
CA SER A 67 10.29 2.53 8.37
C SER A 67 9.96 1.08 7.98
N GLN A 68 10.23 0.11 8.86
CA GLN A 68 9.84 -1.29 8.66
C GLN A 68 8.43 -1.60 9.21
N THR A 69 7.74 -0.61 9.79
CA THR A 69 6.43 -0.83 10.43
C THR A 69 5.33 -0.06 9.74
N PHE A 70 4.28 -0.81 9.40
CA PHE A 70 3.04 -0.30 8.85
C PHE A 70 2.20 0.49 9.87
N PRO A 71 1.48 1.55 9.48
CA PRO A 71 1.56 2.24 8.18
C PRO A 71 2.68 3.28 8.14
N ASP A 72 2.95 3.88 6.97
CA ASP A 72 3.87 5.03 6.85
C ASP A 72 3.38 6.26 7.63
N PHE A 73 2.09 6.60 7.52
CA PHE A 73 1.48 7.74 8.20
C PHE A 73 0.16 7.38 8.91
N LEU A 74 -0.07 8.03 10.05
CA LEU A 74 -1.35 8.05 10.76
C LEU A 74 -1.98 9.44 10.64
N LEU A 75 -3.05 9.57 9.87
CA LEU A 75 -3.77 10.82 9.67
C LEU A 75 -4.74 11.15 10.82
N ASP A 76 -5.08 10.16 11.65
CA ASP A 76 -5.83 10.37 12.88
C ASP A 76 -4.89 10.29 14.10
N VAL A 77 -4.45 11.46 14.57
CA VAL A 77 -3.54 11.58 15.71
C VAL A 77 -4.18 11.19 17.05
N GLU A 78 -5.51 11.16 17.12
CA GLU A 78 -6.26 10.83 18.33
C GLU A 78 -6.60 9.34 18.39
N ASN A 79 -6.70 8.68 17.23
CA ASN A 79 -7.01 7.26 17.13
C ASN A 79 -6.05 6.54 16.17
N PRO A 80 -5.00 5.86 16.68
CA PRO A 80 -3.99 5.18 15.86
C PRO A 80 -4.52 3.95 15.11
N LYS A 81 -5.78 3.55 15.31
CA LYS A 81 -6.46 2.49 14.55
C LYS A 81 -7.20 3.03 13.31
N LYS A 82 -7.22 4.36 13.13
CA LYS A 82 -7.87 5.06 12.01
C LYS A 82 -6.85 5.90 11.25
N GLY A 83 -7.22 6.29 10.02
CA GLY A 83 -6.37 7.13 9.18
C GLY A 83 -5.03 6.49 8.83
N LEU A 84 -4.99 5.15 8.75
CA LEU A 84 -3.81 4.39 8.34
C LEU A 84 -3.53 4.67 6.85
N LEU A 85 -2.41 5.32 6.55
CA LEU A 85 -2.01 5.67 5.19
C LEU A 85 -0.64 5.07 4.85
N GLU A 86 -0.64 4.16 3.88
CA GLU A 86 0.57 3.57 3.30
C GLU A 86 0.89 4.26 1.97
N VAL A 87 2.15 4.61 1.76
CA VAL A 87 2.62 5.17 0.49
C VAL A 87 3.29 4.09 -0.33
N LYS A 88 2.89 3.98 -1.60
CA LYS A 88 3.59 3.14 -2.58
C LYS A 88 4.00 3.97 -3.77
N THR A 89 5.09 3.56 -4.40
CA THR A 89 5.58 4.19 -5.61
C THR A 89 5.99 3.12 -6.60
N PHE A 90 5.83 3.40 -7.89
CA PHE A 90 6.37 2.55 -8.94
C PHE A 90 6.71 3.34 -10.20
N ASP A 91 7.62 2.78 -10.97
CA ASP A 91 7.95 3.27 -12.30
C ASP A 91 6.85 2.87 -13.29
N PHE A 92 6.16 3.87 -13.82
CA PHE A 92 5.01 3.73 -14.71
C PHE A 92 5.31 2.82 -15.91
N ASP A 93 6.51 2.90 -16.45
CA ASP A 93 6.93 2.12 -17.62
C ASP A 93 7.12 0.62 -17.29
N ASN A 94 7.41 0.30 -16.03
CA ASN A 94 7.64 -1.07 -15.55
C ASN A 94 6.45 -1.68 -14.80
N GLY A 95 5.44 -0.87 -14.46
CA GLY A 95 4.28 -1.29 -13.69
C GLY A 95 4.56 -1.49 -12.19
N PRO A 96 3.55 -1.89 -11.40
CA PRO A 96 3.63 -1.93 -9.95
C PRO A 96 4.53 -3.08 -9.46
N GLY A 97 5.81 -2.76 -9.29
CA GLY A 97 6.86 -3.66 -8.81
C GLY A 97 6.95 -3.78 -7.29
N PHE A 98 6.22 -2.97 -6.51
CA PHE A 98 6.28 -2.96 -5.05
C PHE A 98 5.59 -4.17 -4.41
N ASP A 99 5.94 -4.43 -3.15
CA ASP A 99 5.26 -5.38 -2.28
C ASP A 99 4.20 -4.64 -1.45
N LEU A 100 3.03 -5.26 -1.27
CA LEU A 100 1.97 -4.70 -0.42
C LEU A 100 2.25 -4.97 1.06
N ALA A 101 2.65 -6.20 1.38
CA ALA A 101 3.11 -6.62 2.69
C ALA A 101 3.78 -8.01 2.60
N ASN A 102 4.58 -8.37 3.61
CA ASN A 102 4.95 -9.76 3.81
C ASN A 102 3.70 -10.60 4.17
N PHE A 103 3.52 -11.75 3.53
CA PHE A 103 2.30 -12.56 3.65
C PHE A 103 2.05 -13.05 5.08
N ASP A 104 3.08 -13.62 5.73
CA ASP A 104 2.94 -14.17 7.07
C ASP A 104 2.79 -13.06 8.10
N SER A 105 3.61 -12.01 8.02
CA SER A 105 3.52 -10.85 8.92
C SER A 105 2.16 -10.16 8.82
N TYR A 106 1.64 -9.95 7.59
CA TYR A 106 0.33 -9.35 7.39
C TYR A 106 -0.76 -10.23 7.98
N SER A 107 -0.79 -11.53 7.62
CA SER A 107 -1.79 -12.47 8.11
C SER A 107 -1.81 -12.59 9.64
N ASN A 108 -0.64 -12.60 10.27
CA ASN A 108 -0.54 -12.65 11.72
C ASN A 108 -0.96 -11.34 12.36
N SER A 109 -0.64 -10.19 11.75
CA SER A 109 -1.07 -8.89 12.26
C SER A 109 -2.59 -8.73 12.29
N LEU A 110 -3.32 -9.39 11.37
CA LEU A 110 -4.78 -9.31 11.34
C LEU A 110 -5.46 -9.98 12.53
N LEU A 111 -4.76 -10.85 13.28
CA LEU A 111 -5.30 -11.49 14.48
C LEU A 111 -5.45 -10.54 15.68
N SER A 112 -4.80 -9.37 15.64
CA SER A 112 -4.85 -8.38 16.73
C SER A 112 -4.97 -6.93 16.25
N ALA A 113 -4.87 -6.71 14.94
CA ALA A 113 -4.95 -5.42 14.29
C ALA A 113 -5.70 -5.53 12.95
N SER A 114 -6.83 -6.24 12.94
CA SER A 114 -7.65 -6.44 11.74
C SER A 114 -8.17 -5.13 11.13
N TYR A 115 -8.30 -4.06 11.92
CA TYR A 115 -8.63 -2.70 11.45
C TYR A 115 -7.67 -2.20 10.35
N ARG A 116 -6.47 -2.80 10.22
CA ARG A 116 -5.54 -2.58 9.09
C ARG A 116 -6.12 -2.94 7.73
N LEU A 117 -7.18 -3.75 7.67
CA LEU A 117 -7.91 -4.00 6.42
C LEU A 117 -8.42 -2.70 5.80
N ASP A 118 -8.81 -1.71 6.62
CA ASP A 118 -9.35 -0.43 6.15
C ASP A 118 -8.28 0.61 5.81
N SER A 119 -7.01 0.22 5.74
CA SER A 119 -5.95 1.15 5.42
C SER A 119 -6.04 1.67 3.99
N ASP A 120 -5.63 2.91 3.82
CA ASP A 120 -5.55 3.58 2.52
C ASP A 120 -4.13 3.48 1.97
N TYR A 121 -4.03 3.13 0.68
CA TYR A 121 -2.78 3.10 -0.07
C TYR A 121 -2.78 4.29 -1.03
N LEU A 122 -1.90 5.25 -0.80
CA LEU A 122 -1.63 6.38 -1.70
C LEU A 122 -0.47 6.01 -2.61
N ILE A 123 -0.76 5.83 -3.90
CA ILE A 123 0.16 5.20 -4.84
C ILE A 123 0.57 6.22 -5.89
N PHE A 124 1.86 6.51 -6.00
CA PHE A 124 2.43 7.36 -7.04
C PHE A 124 3.02 6.51 -8.17
N ALA A 125 2.51 6.70 -9.39
CA ALA A 125 3.24 6.32 -10.58
C ALA A 125 4.16 7.46 -10.99
N TYR A 126 5.46 7.20 -11.08
CA TYR A 126 6.40 8.14 -11.65
C TYR A 126 6.98 7.60 -12.94
N GLN A 127 7.45 8.50 -13.81
CA GLN A 127 8.31 8.17 -14.93
C GLN A 127 9.60 8.95 -14.78
N MET A 128 10.75 8.35 -15.11
CA MET A 128 12.04 9.04 -14.99
C MET A 128 12.83 8.94 -16.29
N ASN A 129 13.13 10.09 -16.88
CA ASN A 129 13.88 10.24 -18.12
C ASN A 129 15.03 11.22 -17.89
N ASP A 130 16.26 10.76 -18.06
CA ASP A 130 17.49 11.55 -17.90
C ASP A 130 17.59 12.36 -16.59
N GLY A 131 17.04 11.84 -15.49
CA GLY A 131 17.05 12.53 -14.19
C GLY A 131 15.81 13.40 -13.91
N ILE A 132 14.96 13.61 -14.90
CA ILE A 132 13.67 14.29 -14.75
C ILE A 132 12.62 13.25 -14.34
N ILE A 133 12.02 13.46 -13.18
CA ILE A 133 10.94 12.63 -12.64
C ILE A 133 9.62 13.34 -12.95
N THR A 134 8.67 12.64 -13.54
CA THR A 134 7.30 13.14 -13.78
C THR A 134 6.32 12.28 -13.01
N ILE A 135 5.40 12.89 -12.25
CA ILE A 135 4.30 12.16 -11.62
C ILE A 135 3.26 11.87 -12.70
N LYS A 136 3.15 10.60 -13.09
CA LYS A 136 2.25 10.17 -14.18
C LYS A 136 0.81 10.03 -13.72
N ASP A 137 0.62 9.54 -12.51
CA ASP A 137 -0.70 9.33 -11.93
C ASP A 137 -0.59 9.10 -10.42
N ILE A 138 -1.70 9.30 -9.71
CA ILE A 138 -1.84 8.99 -8.30
C ILE A 138 -3.17 8.29 -8.07
N TRP A 139 -3.14 7.20 -7.30
CA TRP A 139 -4.34 6.50 -6.86
C TRP A 139 -4.45 6.46 -5.35
N LEU A 140 -5.68 6.52 -4.85
CA LEU A 140 -6.03 6.14 -3.49
C LEU A 140 -6.83 4.84 -3.52
N LYS A 141 -6.32 3.79 -2.90
CA LYS A 141 -6.88 2.44 -3.00
C LYS A 141 -6.87 1.70 -1.68
N LYS A 142 -7.74 0.69 -1.58
CA LYS A 142 -7.72 -0.32 -0.52
C LYS A 142 -6.93 -1.55 -0.97
N ILE A 143 -6.46 -2.36 -0.02
CA ILE A 143 -5.63 -3.54 -0.35
C ILE A 143 -6.35 -4.54 -1.27
N TRP A 144 -7.67 -4.70 -1.13
CA TRP A 144 -8.47 -5.58 -1.98
C TRP A 144 -8.55 -5.06 -3.42
N GLU A 145 -8.60 -3.75 -3.62
CA GLU A 145 -8.58 -3.13 -4.97
C GLU A 145 -7.20 -3.25 -5.65
N LEU A 146 -6.16 -3.63 -4.91
CA LEU A 146 -4.79 -3.79 -5.40
C LEU A 146 -4.40 -5.25 -5.58
N THR A 147 -5.19 -6.19 -5.05
CA THR A 147 -4.87 -7.62 -5.06
C THR A 147 -5.86 -8.39 -5.90
N CYS A 148 -5.46 -9.57 -6.35
CA CYS A 148 -6.30 -10.44 -7.17
C CYS A 148 -5.91 -11.91 -6.95
N ALA A 149 -6.66 -12.82 -7.57
CA ALA A 149 -6.26 -14.20 -7.69
C ALA A 149 -5.12 -14.41 -8.69
N SER A 150 -4.56 -15.61 -8.69
CA SER A 150 -3.56 -16.06 -9.67
C SER A 150 -3.78 -17.52 -10.02
N LYS A 151 -3.12 -18.00 -11.09
CA LYS A 151 -3.21 -19.40 -11.51
C LYS A 151 -2.82 -20.38 -10.40
N LYS A 152 -1.78 -20.04 -9.62
CA LYS A 152 -1.22 -20.92 -8.58
C LYS A 152 -1.90 -20.71 -7.22
N TRP A 153 -2.22 -19.48 -6.86
CA TRP A 153 -2.64 -19.12 -5.50
C TRP A 153 -3.96 -18.34 -5.52
N PRO A 154 -4.91 -18.62 -4.58
CA PRO A 154 -6.14 -17.86 -4.44
C PRO A 154 -5.91 -16.36 -4.24
N LEU A 155 -4.84 -15.97 -3.55
CA LEU A 155 -4.30 -14.62 -3.48
C LEU A 155 -2.98 -14.57 -4.26
N ARG A 156 -2.80 -13.56 -5.11
CA ARG A 156 -1.54 -13.32 -5.81
C ARG A 156 -0.43 -12.99 -4.81
N VAL A 157 0.60 -13.81 -4.83
CA VAL A 157 1.76 -13.70 -3.96
C VAL A 157 3.07 -13.89 -4.72
N GLN A 158 4.16 -13.38 -4.16
CA GLN A 158 5.52 -13.72 -4.58
C GLN A 158 5.88 -15.09 -3.97
N ASP A 159 5.98 -16.08 -4.83
CA ASP A 159 6.35 -17.45 -4.47
C ASP A 159 7.73 -17.78 -5.07
N LYS A 160 8.67 -18.17 -4.22
CA LYS A 160 9.99 -18.68 -4.62
C LYS A 160 10.16 -20.07 -4.06
N LYS A 161 10.27 -21.07 -4.94
CA LYS A 161 10.46 -22.48 -4.56
C LYS A 161 9.40 -22.99 -3.56
N ASN A 162 8.13 -22.61 -3.75
CA ASN A 162 6.99 -22.93 -2.88
C ASN A 162 7.05 -22.29 -1.49
N VAL A 163 7.85 -21.24 -1.31
CA VAL A 163 7.82 -20.38 -0.13
C VAL A 163 7.18 -19.06 -0.52
N ILE A 164 6.10 -18.71 0.16
CA ILE A 164 5.40 -17.45 -0.03
C ILE A 164 6.16 -16.36 0.76
N HIS A 165 6.49 -15.27 0.08
CA HIS A 165 7.15 -14.12 0.70
C HIS A 165 6.16 -12.96 0.89
N ASN A 166 5.71 -12.36 -0.21
CA ASN A 166 4.97 -11.09 -0.18
C ASN A 166 3.64 -11.18 -0.91
N ILE A 167 2.67 -10.38 -0.48
CA ILE A 167 1.43 -10.11 -1.21
C ILE A 167 1.77 -9.14 -2.34
N ARG A 168 1.35 -9.47 -3.57
CA ARG A 168 1.75 -8.73 -4.78
C ARG A 168 0.55 -8.05 -5.44
N PRO A 169 0.74 -6.82 -5.95
CA PRO A 169 -0.34 -6.10 -6.59
C PRO A 169 -0.70 -6.70 -7.96
N VAL A 170 -1.94 -6.44 -8.38
CA VAL A 170 -2.39 -6.51 -9.77
C VAL A 170 -2.07 -5.21 -10.49
N ILE A 171 -2.10 -5.19 -11.82
CA ILE A 171 -2.08 -3.94 -12.59
C ILE A 171 -3.52 -3.41 -12.61
N TRP A 172 -3.96 -2.80 -11.51
CA TRP A 172 -5.37 -2.44 -11.26
C TRP A 172 -5.91 -1.42 -12.27
N TYR A 173 -5.04 -0.57 -12.82
CA TYR A 173 -5.38 0.43 -13.82
C TYR A 173 -5.42 -0.12 -15.26
N SER A 174 -5.16 -1.43 -15.47
CA SER A 174 -5.18 -2.03 -16.80
C SER A 174 -6.40 -2.92 -17.03
N GLU A 175 -7.19 -2.60 -18.05
CA GLU A 175 -8.29 -3.45 -18.53
C GLU A 175 -7.82 -4.76 -19.16
N ARG A 176 -6.54 -4.87 -19.53
CA ARG A 176 -5.97 -6.06 -20.18
C ARG A 176 -5.57 -7.16 -19.19
N SER A 177 -5.57 -6.87 -17.89
CA SER A 177 -5.23 -7.85 -16.86
C SER A 177 -6.22 -9.02 -16.87
N THR A 178 -5.70 -10.25 -17.06
CA THR A 178 -6.49 -11.50 -17.01
C THR A 178 -7.17 -11.70 -15.66
N TYR A 179 -6.43 -11.46 -14.58
CA TYR A 179 -6.96 -11.47 -13.22
C TYR A 179 -7.30 -10.03 -12.83
N LYS A 180 -8.53 -9.81 -12.40
CA LYS A 180 -9.03 -8.50 -11.95
C LYS A 180 -8.86 -8.36 -10.45
N ALA A 181 -8.79 -7.10 -10.00
CA ALA A 181 -8.78 -6.80 -8.58
C ALA A 181 -10.02 -7.37 -7.88
N PHE A 182 -9.91 -7.68 -6.59
CA PHE A 182 -11.08 -8.06 -5.80
C PHE A 182 -12.04 -6.87 -5.67
N ASN A 183 -13.34 -7.17 -5.64
CA ASN A 183 -14.39 -6.15 -5.54
C ASN A 183 -14.62 -5.70 -4.09
N SER A 184 -14.24 -6.53 -3.13
CA SER A 184 -14.53 -6.28 -1.72
C SER A 184 -13.46 -6.82 -0.77
N LYS A 185 -13.54 -6.35 0.47
CA LYS A 185 -12.72 -6.82 1.59
C LYS A 185 -12.95 -8.30 1.86
N GLU A 186 -14.18 -8.75 1.69
CA GLU A 186 -14.63 -10.12 1.92
C GLU A 186 -14.01 -11.08 0.90
N GLU A 187 -14.03 -10.73 -0.39
CA GLU A 187 -13.35 -11.50 -1.44
C GLU A 187 -11.84 -11.61 -1.15
N PHE A 188 -11.21 -10.52 -0.74
CA PHE A 188 -9.80 -10.51 -0.36
C PHE A 188 -9.52 -11.41 0.84
N LEU A 189 -10.33 -11.34 1.90
CA LEU A 189 -10.18 -12.19 3.09
C LEU A 189 -10.41 -13.67 2.77
N SER A 190 -11.41 -13.98 1.94
CA SER A 190 -11.65 -15.34 1.45
C SER A 190 -10.44 -15.86 0.68
N ALA A 191 -9.88 -15.07 -0.24
CA ALA A 191 -8.66 -15.41 -0.98
C ALA A 191 -7.43 -15.56 -0.08
N LEU A 192 -7.25 -14.69 0.90
CA LEU A 192 -6.15 -14.75 1.87
C LEU A 192 -6.25 -16.03 2.73
N ASN A 193 -7.43 -16.33 3.27
CA ASN A 193 -7.71 -17.54 4.06
C ASN A 193 -7.48 -18.82 3.23
N ASN A 194 -8.02 -18.87 2.00
CA ASN A 194 -7.84 -20.01 1.10
C ASN A 194 -6.38 -20.20 0.70
N THR A 195 -5.61 -19.11 0.58
CA THR A 195 -4.16 -19.20 0.36
C THR A 195 -3.46 -19.82 1.56
N ARG A 196 -3.85 -19.45 2.80
CA ARG A 196 -3.32 -20.06 4.02
C ARG A 196 -3.66 -21.55 4.13
N TYR A 197 -4.88 -21.95 3.80
CA TYR A 197 -5.25 -23.39 3.73
C TYR A 197 -4.44 -24.16 2.68
N LYS A 198 -4.14 -23.54 1.54
CA LYS A 198 -3.35 -24.16 0.48
C LYS A 198 -1.85 -24.22 0.80
N TYR A 199 -1.34 -23.28 1.60
CA TYR A 199 0.08 -23.15 1.89
C TYR A 199 0.52 -24.11 3.01
N PRO A 200 1.47 -25.05 2.76
CA PRO A 200 1.83 -26.07 3.75
C PRO A 200 2.28 -25.51 5.11
N GLN A 201 2.92 -24.34 5.15
CA GLN A 201 3.43 -23.75 6.39
C GLN A 201 2.33 -23.20 7.31
N THR A 202 1.18 -22.81 6.75
CA THR A 202 0.07 -22.22 7.53
C THR A 202 -1.15 -23.11 7.60
N ARG A 203 -1.28 -24.14 6.75
CA ARG A 203 -2.46 -25.02 6.67
C ARG A 203 -2.87 -25.62 8.02
N PHE A 204 -1.92 -26.11 8.82
CA PHE A 204 -2.23 -26.80 10.08
C PHE A 204 -2.68 -25.86 11.21
N SER A 205 -2.34 -24.57 11.12
CA SER A 205 -2.71 -23.55 12.11
C SER A 205 -3.87 -22.65 11.65
N ASN A 206 -4.51 -22.96 10.51
CA ASN A 206 -5.47 -22.05 9.88
C ASN A 206 -6.92 -22.20 10.35
N ALA A 207 -7.26 -23.23 11.14
CA ALA A 207 -8.64 -23.63 11.43
C ALA A 207 -9.56 -22.49 11.91
N HIS A 208 -9.07 -21.63 12.81
CA HIS A 208 -9.82 -20.51 13.38
C HIS A 208 -9.32 -19.14 12.94
N TRP A 209 -8.39 -19.09 11.97
CA TRP A 209 -7.73 -17.83 11.60
C TRP A 209 -8.75 -16.79 11.11
N LEU A 210 -9.62 -17.18 10.17
CA LEU A 210 -10.59 -16.24 9.60
C LEU A 210 -11.62 -15.76 10.64
N THR A 211 -12.14 -16.67 11.47
CA THR A 211 -13.08 -16.34 12.54
C THR A 211 -12.47 -15.32 13.50
N ASN A 212 -11.24 -15.55 13.95
CA ASN A 212 -10.55 -14.64 14.86
C ASN A 212 -10.32 -13.26 14.23
N VAL A 213 -10.00 -13.20 12.93
CA VAL A 213 -9.84 -11.93 12.21
C VAL A 213 -11.17 -11.16 12.11
N ILE A 214 -12.28 -11.84 11.85
CA ILE A 214 -13.61 -11.21 11.77
C ILE A 214 -14.04 -10.69 13.15
N GLU A 215 -13.85 -11.49 14.20
CA GLU A 215 -14.16 -11.09 15.58
C GLU A 215 -13.33 -9.88 16.03
N ASP A 216 -12.01 -9.88 15.78
CA ASP A 216 -11.15 -8.72 16.06
C ASP A 216 -11.59 -7.49 15.25
N TYR A 217 -12.06 -7.69 14.02
CA TYR A 217 -12.49 -6.60 13.15
C TYR A 217 -13.78 -5.95 13.64
N GLU A 218 -14.76 -6.76 14.00
CA GLU A 218 -16.01 -6.27 14.59
C GLU A 218 -15.75 -5.58 15.92
N LEU A 219 -14.88 -6.13 16.78
CA LEU A 219 -14.47 -5.51 18.03
C LEU A 219 -13.86 -4.11 17.83
N HIS A 220 -13.04 -3.94 16.79
CA HIS A 220 -12.32 -2.70 16.55
C HIS A 220 -13.09 -1.65 15.74
N THR A 221 -13.99 -2.08 14.86
CA THR A 221 -14.67 -1.19 13.90
C THR A 221 -16.18 -1.07 14.16
N GLY A 222 -16.77 -2.00 14.90
CA GLY A 222 -18.22 -2.15 15.05
C GLY A 222 -18.91 -2.70 13.80
N VAL A 223 -18.16 -3.14 12.78
CA VAL A 223 -18.70 -3.68 11.53
C VAL A 223 -18.47 -5.19 11.48
N SER A 224 -19.56 -5.94 11.34
CA SER A 224 -19.48 -7.39 11.15
C SER A 224 -19.25 -7.73 9.67
N LEU A 225 -18.33 -8.66 9.40
CA LEU A 225 -18.03 -9.14 8.04
C LEU A 225 -18.60 -10.54 7.84
N THR A 226 -19.31 -10.74 6.74
CA THR A 226 -19.79 -12.07 6.33
C THR A 226 -18.98 -12.54 5.14
N ILE A 227 -18.23 -13.63 5.31
CA ILE A 227 -17.36 -14.20 4.27
C ILE A 227 -18.00 -15.49 3.75
N GLU A 228 -18.28 -15.53 2.45
CA GLU A 228 -18.74 -16.72 1.73
C GLU A 228 -17.58 -17.65 1.31
#